data_AF-A0A661RLA7-F1
#
_entry.id   AF-A0A661RLA7-F1
#
_cell.length_a   1.000
_cell.length_b   1.000
_cell.length_c   1.000
_cell.angle_alpha   90.00
_cell.angle_beta   90.00
_cell.angle_gamma   90.00
#
_symmetry.space_group_name_H-M   'P 1'
#
loop_
_entity.id
_entity.type
_entity.pdbx_description
1 polymer ?
#
loop_
_entity_poly.entity_id
_entity_poly.type
_entity_poly.pdbx_seq_one_letter_code
_entity_poly.pdbx_strand_id
1 'polypeptide(L)'
;MKNILLAVTGLSPQVITETLFALHQQNKTVDAIHIITTRQGKEKINAHLLSPKDGKYYQYLKEYGIDSATIDFGFGNVHTIKDSNGIEIDDIEGEEENEWLLRQCLELAFSFTKDPNSSVFFSVAGGRKTMSSCLMLAAQFYGRSQDRVYHVLVSPEFESNREFYYPPRESVPIELKDKNGQRYVKETKYARVNLIPIPFVSVRDRLSESMLTEPRDPATLMLSLVKEKPYRLTVDLSSSKLIYKNVELDMMPAKLAIYAFFALQKKDCKKEATSCRGCTDCFLDIQDIFERQQEIGDLYRKIAGMREFSEMSKSGILGLNAENFNSYKAKIRKDLERG
;
A
#
# COMPACT_ATOMS: atom_id res chain seq x y z
N MET A 1 -22.72 -3.76 8.75
CA MET A 1 -21.30 -3.81 8.35
C MET A 1 -20.60 -4.69 9.37
N LYS A 2 -19.92 -5.76 8.94
CA LYS A 2 -19.27 -6.71 9.88
C LYS A 2 -17.89 -6.19 10.30
N ASN A 3 -17.57 -6.23 11.58
CA ASN A 3 -16.29 -5.82 12.13
C ASN A 3 -15.47 -7.05 12.52
N ILE A 4 -14.33 -7.25 11.87
CA ILE A 4 -13.45 -8.40 12.07
C ILE A 4 -12.23 -7.93 12.86
N LEU A 5 -11.98 -8.52 14.02
CA LEU A 5 -10.73 -8.33 14.76
C LEU A 5 -9.70 -9.34 14.25
N LEU A 6 -8.68 -8.86 13.53
CA LEU A 6 -7.52 -9.67 13.13
C LEU A 6 -6.35 -9.33 14.04
N ALA A 7 -5.92 -10.26 14.89
CA ALA A 7 -4.90 -10.03 15.90
C ALA A 7 -3.69 -10.96 15.71
N VAL A 8 -2.51 -10.49 16.12
CA VAL A 8 -1.35 -11.35 16.38
C VAL A 8 -1.22 -11.61 17.88
N THR A 9 -0.82 -12.81 18.27
CA THR A 9 -0.66 -13.18 19.68
C THR A 9 0.45 -14.20 19.86
N GLY A 10 1.25 -14.03 20.91
CA GLY A 10 2.26 -15.01 21.34
C GLY A 10 1.78 -15.80 22.55
N LEU A 11 2.63 -15.85 23.59
CA LEU A 11 2.37 -16.66 24.79
C LEU A 11 1.40 -16.00 25.80
N SER A 12 1.02 -14.75 25.57
CA SER A 12 0.13 -13.97 26.42
C SER A 12 -1.22 -13.73 25.73
N PRO A 13 -2.17 -14.69 25.80
CA PRO A 13 -3.47 -14.56 25.15
C PRO A 13 -4.37 -13.47 25.77
N GLN A 14 -4.04 -12.95 26.95
CA GLN A 14 -4.75 -11.87 27.64
C GLN A 14 -5.00 -10.66 26.71
N VAL A 15 -4.03 -10.37 25.83
CA VAL A 15 -4.09 -9.24 24.89
C VAL A 15 -5.34 -9.25 24.01
N ILE A 16 -5.92 -10.42 23.74
CA ILE A 16 -7.15 -10.56 22.95
C ILE A 16 -8.35 -10.05 23.73
N THR A 17 -8.51 -10.47 24.99
CA THR A 17 -9.62 -10.02 25.85
C THR A 17 -9.44 -8.56 26.25
N GLU A 18 -8.21 -8.09 26.44
CA GLU A 18 -7.90 -6.69 26.68
C GLU A 18 -8.30 -5.82 25.49
N THR A 19 -7.95 -6.25 24.27
CA THR A 19 -8.33 -5.55 23.03
C THR A 19 -9.85 -5.52 22.86
N LEU A 20 -10.51 -6.67 23.05
CA LEU A 20 -11.96 -6.79 22.93
C LEU A 20 -12.69 -5.92 23.96
N PHE A 21 -12.22 -5.93 25.21
CA PHE A 21 -12.72 -5.05 26.26
C PHE A 21 -12.63 -3.58 25.84
N ALA A 22 -11.45 -3.14 25.40
CA ALA A 22 -11.23 -1.74 25.06
C ALA A 22 -12.03 -1.30 23.82
N LEU A 23 -12.25 -2.20 22.85
CA LEU A 23 -13.17 -1.97 21.72
C LEU A 23 -14.60 -1.76 22.21
N HIS A 24 -15.10 -2.63 23.10
CA HIS A 24 -16.46 -2.52 23.64
C HIS A 24 -16.63 -1.25 24.50
N GLN A 25 -15.62 -0.84 25.28
CA GLN A 25 -15.66 0.43 26.01
C GLN A 25 -15.73 1.67 25.08
N GLN A 26 -15.28 1.53 23.83
CA GLN A 26 -15.42 2.56 22.80
C GLN A 26 -16.66 2.37 21.91
N ASN A 27 -17.62 1.53 22.32
CA ASN A 27 -18.83 1.19 21.57
C ASN A 27 -18.54 0.65 20.15
N LYS A 28 -17.43 -0.06 19.98
CA LYS A 28 -17.09 -0.75 18.73
C LYS A 28 -17.49 -2.21 18.85
N THR A 29 -18.41 -2.66 17.99
CA THR A 29 -18.80 -4.07 17.91
C THR A 29 -17.72 -4.88 17.21
N VAL A 30 -17.61 -6.16 17.58
CA VAL A 30 -16.75 -7.15 16.92
C VAL A 30 -17.62 -8.35 16.59
N ASP A 31 -17.71 -8.71 15.31
CA ASP A 31 -18.55 -9.81 14.82
C ASP A 31 -17.74 -11.10 14.59
N ALA A 32 -16.41 -10.99 14.46
CA ALA A 32 -15.52 -12.13 14.35
C ALA A 32 -14.13 -11.79 14.90
N ILE A 33 -13.45 -12.79 15.48
CA ILE A 33 -12.08 -12.67 15.96
C ILE A 33 -11.23 -13.73 15.28
N HIS A 34 -10.15 -13.31 14.62
CA HIS A 34 -9.16 -14.18 14.02
C HIS A 34 -7.79 -13.88 14.59
N ILE A 35 -7.04 -14.93 14.98
CA ILE A 35 -5.76 -14.77 15.66
C ILE A 35 -4.67 -15.47 14.86
N ILE A 36 -3.56 -14.78 14.60
CA ILE A 36 -2.34 -15.34 14.02
C ILE A 36 -1.35 -15.62 15.15
N THR A 37 -0.85 -16.85 15.24
CA THR A 37 -0.01 -17.31 16.35
C THR A 37 0.91 -18.47 15.94
N THR A 38 1.90 -18.79 16.78
CA THR A 38 2.66 -20.05 16.71
C THR A 38 1.90 -21.19 17.42
N ARG A 39 2.40 -22.43 17.33
CA ARG A 39 1.81 -23.62 17.97
C ARG A 39 1.61 -23.43 19.47
N GLN A 40 2.63 -22.95 20.17
CA GLN A 40 2.54 -22.72 21.61
C GLN A 40 1.50 -21.66 21.96
N GLY A 41 1.39 -20.58 21.17
CA GLY A 41 0.36 -19.57 21.41
C GLY A 41 -1.05 -20.10 21.13
N LYS A 42 -1.24 -20.97 20.12
CA LYS A 42 -2.52 -21.68 19.88
C LYS A 42 -2.92 -22.50 21.10
N GLU A 43 -2.00 -23.28 21.68
CA GLU A 43 -2.26 -24.05 22.90
C GLU A 43 -2.68 -23.14 24.06
N LYS A 44 -2.02 -21.99 24.24
CA LYS A 44 -2.38 -21.00 25.27
C LYS A 44 -3.76 -20.41 25.04
N ILE A 45 -4.09 -20.01 23.80
CA ILE A 45 -5.42 -19.48 23.45
C ILE A 45 -6.50 -20.53 23.72
N ASN A 46 -6.28 -21.76 23.28
CA ASN A 46 -7.22 -22.85 23.46
C ASN A 46 -7.47 -23.16 24.93
N ALA A 47 -6.41 -23.22 25.74
CA ALA A 47 -6.51 -23.52 27.16
C ALA A 47 -7.11 -22.37 27.97
N HIS A 48 -6.73 -21.12 27.72
CA HIS A 48 -7.06 -20.01 28.61
C HIS A 48 -8.24 -19.17 28.12
N LEU A 49 -8.46 -19.04 26.81
CA LEU A 49 -9.56 -18.25 26.26
C LEU A 49 -10.72 -19.12 25.83
N LEU A 50 -10.45 -20.19 25.07
CA LEU A 50 -11.47 -20.99 24.38
C LEU A 50 -11.87 -22.28 25.11
N SER A 51 -11.34 -22.53 26.31
CA SER A 51 -11.77 -23.67 27.13
C SER A 51 -13.28 -23.59 27.37
N PRO A 52 -14.06 -24.64 27.01
CA PRO A 52 -15.52 -24.62 27.17
C PRO A 52 -16.00 -24.46 28.63
N LYS A 53 -15.15 -24.82 29.60
CA LYS A 53 -15.51 -24.82 31.03
C LYS A 53 -15.18 -23.50 31.72
N ASP A 54 -13.99 -22.97 31.47
CA ASP A 54 -13.38 -21.87 32.23
C ASP A 54 -12.62 -20.87 31.35
N GLY A 55 -12.84 -20.88 30.03
CA GLY A 55 -12.24 -19.96 29.09
C GLY A 55 -12.57 -18.50 29.42
N LYS A 56 -11.53 -17.66 29.55
CA LYS A 56 -11.63 -16.25 29.93
C LYS A 56 -12.41 -15.41 28.93
N TYR A 57 -12.43 -15.80 27.65
CA TYR A 57 -13.29 -15.17 26.66
C TYR A 57 -14.78 -15.37 26.98
N TYR A 58 -15.21 -16.59 27.27
CA TYR A 58 -16.61 -16.85 27.62
C TYR A 58 -17.01 -16.23 28.97
N GLN A 59 -16.09 -16.20 29.94
CA GLN A 59 -16.30 -15.49 31.21
C GLN A 59 -16.54 -14.00 30.97
N TYR A 60 -15.71 -13.37 30.14
CA TYR A 60 -15.87 -11.97 29.72
C TYR A 60 -17.25 -11.71 29.11
N LEU A 61 -17.64 -12.51 28.12
CA LEU A 61 -18.93 -12.33 27.44
C LEU A 61 -20.10 -12.45 28.42
N LYS A 62 -20.12 -13.49 29.25
CA LYS A 62 -21.16 -13.70 30.26
C LYS A 62 -21.25 -12.53 31.23
N GLU A 63 -20.11 -12.10 31.75
CA GLU A 63 -20.03 -11.02 32.72
C GLU A 63 -20.49 -9.69 32.14
N TYR A 64 -20.13 -9.41 30.88
CA TYR A 64 -20.53 -8.21 30.17
C TYR A 64 -21.89 -8.31 29.45
N GLY A 65 -22.61 -9.42 29.62
CA GLY A 65 -23.94 -9.62 29.03
C GLY A 65 -23.94 -9.67 27.50
N ILE A 66 -22.86 -10.16 26.89
CA ILE A 66 -22.69 -10.29 25.45
C ILE A 66 -23.04 -11.73 25.07
N ASP A 67 -23.91 -11.89 24.08
CA ASP A 67 -24.26 -13.21 23.55
C ASP A 67 -23.08 -13.79 22.74
N SER A 68 -22.57 -14.95 23.15
CA SER A 68 -21.48 -15.65 22.45
C SER A 68 -21.81 -16.03 21.01
N ALA A 69 -23.09 -16.13 20.64
CA ALA A 69 -23.49 -16.39 19.25
C ALA A 69 -23.27 -15.18 18.32
N THR A 70 -23.04 -13.99 18.87
CA THR A 70 -22.87 -12.75 18.08
C THR A 70 -21.45 -12.52 17.58
N ILE A 71 -20.47 -13.24 18.14
CA ILE A 71 -19.06 -13.12 17.77
C ILE A 71 -18.54 -14.48 17.33
N ASP A 72 -18.17 -14.59 16.04
CA ASP A 72 -17.50 -15.78 15.51
C ASP A 72 -16.07 -15.86 16.05
N PHE A 73 -15.90 -16.62 17.14
CA PHE A 73 -14.60 -16.93 17.71
C PHE A 73 -14.58 -18.32 18.33
N GLY A 74 -13.83 -19.22 17.70
CA GLY A 74 -13.56 -20.57 18.18
C GLY A 74 -12.24 -21.11 17.67
N PHE A 75 -12.04 -22.42 17.81
CA PHE A 75 -10.78 -23.09 17.44
C PHE A 75 -10.38 -22.89 15.96
N GLY A 76 -11.36 -22.80 15.06
CA GLY A 76 -11.12 -22.60 13.63
C GLY A 76 -10.64 -21.19 13.26
N ASN A 77 -10.75 -20.23 14.19
CA ASN A 77 -10.31 -18.85 13.96
C ASN A 77 -8.89 -18.60 14.48
N VAL A 78 -8.23 -19.62 15.06
CA VAL A 78 -6.84 -19.57 15.51
C VAL A 78 -5.94 -20.10 14.41
N HIS A 79 -5.33 -19.17 13.67
CA HIS A 79 -4.47 -19.41 12.53
C HIS A 79 -3.03 -19.62 12.98
N THR A 80 -2.60 -20.88 12.99
CA THR A 80 -1.23 -21.23 13.35
C THR A 80 -0.30 -21.08 12.14
N ILE A 81 0.85 -20.45 12.36
CA ILE A 81 1.90 -20.33 11.34
C ILE A 81 2.46 -21.72 11.05
N LYS A 82 2.64 -22.02 9.76
CA LYS A 82 3.09 -23.32 9.28
C LYS A 82 4.30 -23.17 8.37
N ASP A 83 5.17 -24.16 8.39
CA ASP A 83 6.28 -24.28 7.45
C ASP A 83 5.80 -24.67 6.03
N SER A 84 6.75 -24.84 5.11
CA SER A 84 6.49 -25.28 3.73
C SER A 84 5.88 -26.68 3.61
N ASN A 85 5.99 -27.52 4.64
CA ASN A 85 5.40 -28.86 4.72
C ASN A 85 4.02 -28.85 5.41
N GLY A 86 3.53 -27.68 5.85
CA GLY A 86 2.26 -27.54 6.54
C GLY A 86 2.31 -27.86 8.04
N ILE A 87 3.52 -27.99 8.62
CA ILE A 87 3.74 -28.28 10.04
C ILE A 87 3.69 -26.98 10.85
N GLU A 88 2.94 -26.99 11.96
CA GLU A 88 2.85 -25.85 12.87
C GLU A 88 4.19 -25.55 13.55
N ILE A 89 4.68 -24.31 13.44
CA ILE A 89 5.96 -23.91 14.01
C ILE A 89 5.82 -23.57 15.50
N ASP A 90 6.89 -23.82 16.26
CA ASP A 90 6.94 -23.54 17.70
C ASP A 90 7.09 -22.07 18.04
N ASP A 91 8.02 -21.39 17.36
CA ASP A 91 8.40 -20.00 17.60
C ASP A 91 8.94 -19.36 16.33
N ILE A 92 9.13 -18.03 16.33
CA ILE A 92 9.72 -17.26 15.23
C ILE A 92 11.12 -16.82 15.65
N GLU A 93 12.13 -17.61 15.27
CA GLU A 93 13.52 -17.40 15.69
C GLU A 93 14.43 -16.92 14.55
N GLY A 94 14.08 -17.23 13.30
CA GLY A 94 14.88 -16.91 12.12
C GLY A 94 14.12 -16.18 11.02
N GLU A 95 14.80 -16.06 9.89
CA GLU A 95 14.31 -15.40 8.68
C GLU A 95 13.17 -16.21 8.04
N GLU A 96 13.33 -17.54 7.91
CA GLU A 96 12.33 -18.42 7.29
C GLU A 96 10.98 -18.38 8.04
N GLU A 97 10.99 -18.48 9.37
CA GLU A 97 9.73 -18.40 10.15
C GLU A 97 9.07 -17.03 10.01
N ASN A 98 9.86 -15.97 9.89
CA ASN A 98 9.35 -14.62 9.68
C ASN A 98 8.73 -14.46 8.28
N GLU A 99 9.29 -15.10 7.25
CA GLU A 99 8.68 -15.15 5.91
C GLU A 99 7.32 -15.87 5.94
N TRP A 100 7.21 -17.01 6.62
CA TRP A 100 5.95 -17.75 6.76
C TRP A 100 4.90 -16.94 7.53
N LEU A 101 5.30 -16.28 8.61
CA LEU A 101 4.46 -15.34 9.35
C LEU A 101 3.94 -14.22 8.43
N LEU A 102 4.84 -13.57 7.68
CA LEU A 102 4.48 -12.44 6.82
C LEU A 102 3.50 -12.87 5.73
N ARG A 103 3.74 -14.04 5.12
CA ARG A 103 2.83 -14.65 4.16
C ARG A 103 1.44 -14.83 4.77
N GLN A 104 1.34 -15.44 5.95
CA GLN A 104 0.06 -15.67 6.63
C GLN A 104 -0.67 -14.34 6.95
N CYS A 105 0.06 -13.32 7.40
CA CYS A 105 -0.50 -11.99 7.62
C CYS A 105 -1.07 -11.37 6.34
N LEU A 106 -0.35 -11.48 5.22
CA LEU A 106 -0.79 -10.97 3.91
C LEU A 106 -2.01 -11.73 3.39
N GLU A 107 -2.03 -13.07 3.49
CA GLU A 107 -3.14 -13.91 3.05
C GLU A 107 -4.43 -13.62 3.80
N LEU A 108 -4.37 -13.51 5.14
CA LEU A 108 -5.53 -13.21 5.97
C LEU A 108 -6.00 -11.76 5.82
N ALA A 109 -5.07 -10.79 5.78
CA ALA A 109 -5.42 -9.39 5.51
C ALA A 109 -6.10 -9.23 4.14
N PHE A 110 -5.56 -9.87 3.10
CA PHE A 110 -6.19 -9.92 1.78
C PHE A 110 -7.62 -10.48 1.86
N SER A 111 -7.78 -11.63 2.51
CA SER A 111 -9.06 -12.35 2.57
C SER A 111 -10.13 -11.54 3.32
N PHE A 112 -9.81 -11.00 4.49
CA PHE A 112 -10.78 -10.26 5.31
C PHE A 112 -11.09 -8.85 4.79
N THR A 113 -10.22 -8.29 3.95
CA THR A 113 -10.46 -6.99 3.29
C THR A 113 -11.16 -7.10 1.94
N LYS A 114 -11.52 -8.32 1.49
CA LYS A 114 -12.18 -8.56 0.20
C LYS A 114 -13.63 -8.06 0.16
N ASP A 115 -14.40 -8.26 1.24
CA ASP A 115 -15.80 -7.81 1.31
C ASP A 115 -15.90 -6.32 1.63
N PRO A 116 -16.38 -5.45 0.72
CA PRO A 116 -16.49 -4.02 1.00
C PRO A 116 -17.45 -3.68 2.16
N ASN A 117 -18.32 -4.61 2.57
CA ASN A 117 -19.26 -4.44 3.68
C ASN A 117 -18.71 -4.92 5.03
N SER A 118 -17.41 -5.24 5.10
CA SER A 118 -16.68 -5.49 6.34
C SER A 118 -15.72 -4.35 6.67
N SER A 119 -15.35 -4.25 7.95
CA SER A 119 -14.17 -3.52 8.43
C SER A 119 -13.24 -4.50 9.14
N VAL A 120 -11.94 -4.29 9.03
CA VAL A 120 -10.92 -5.04 9.75
C VAL A 120 -10.27 -4.14 10.79
N PHE A 121 -10.26 -4.62 12.04
CA PHE A 121 -9.50 -4.05 13.15
C PHE A 121 -8.25 -4.90 13.35
N PHE A 122 -7.11 -4.39 12.91
CA PHE A 122 -5.82 -5.05 13.07
C PHE A 122 -5.27 -4.78 14.48
N SER A 123 -5.12 -5.80 15.32
CA SER A 123 -4.51 -5.67 16.64
C SER A 123 -3.06 -6.13 16.63
N VAL A 124 -2.14 -5.18 16.86
CA VAL A 124 -0.68 -5.40 16.79
C VAL A 124 -0.01 -5.47 18.16
N ALA A 125 -0.76 -5.78 19.22
CA ALA A 125 -0.29 -5.70 20.60
C ALA A 125 0.34 -7.00 21.15
N GLY A 126 0.31 -8.11 20.42
CA GLY A 126 0.72 -9.43 20.93
C GLY A 126 1.83 -10.11 20.11
N GLY A 127 2.64 -10.93 20.80
CA GLY A 127 3.65 -11.79 20.18
C GLY A 127 5.06 -11.20 20.15
N ARG A 128 5.95 -11.85 19.39
CA ARG A 128 7.26 -11.26 19.08
C ARG A 128 7.05 -9.96 18.29
N LYS A 129 7.93 -8.98 18.46
CA LYS A 129 7.85 -7.66 17.77
C LYS A 129 7.71 -7.77 16.25
N THR A 130 8.28 -8.84 15.68
CA THR A 130 8.16 -9.19 14.26
C THR A 130 6.73 -9.49 13.84
N MET A 131 5.90 -10.13 14.68
CA MET A 131 4.48 -10.40 14.43
C MET A 131 3.69 -9.10 14.22
N SER A 132 3.84 -8.15 15.14
CA SER A 132 3.24 -6.82 15.04
C SER A 132 3.68 -6.09 13.76
N SER A 133 4.97 -6.19 13.42
CA SER A 133 5.54 -5.56 12.24
C SER A 133 4.98 -6.16 10.94
N CYS A 134 4.85 -7.49 10.87
CA CYS A 134 4.29 -8.19 9.72
C CYS A 134 2.80 -7.89 9.54
N LEU A 135 2.01 -7.88 10.62
CA LEU A 135 0.59 -7.54 10.53
C LEU A 135 0.37 -6.07 10.13
N MET A 136 1.21 -5.15 10.65
CA MET A 136 1.21 -3.75 10.23
C MET A 136 1.52 -3.61 8.74
N LEU A 137 2.52 -4.34 8.23
CA LEU A 137 2.85 -4.33 6.80
C LEU A 137 1.69 -4.84 5.94
N ALA A 138 1.04 -5.93 6.36
CA ALA A 138 -0.15 -6.45 5.69
C ALA A 138 -1.32 -5.46 5.69
N ALA A 139 -1.54 -4.75 6.81
CA ALA A 139 -2.50 -3.67 6.89
C ALA A 139 -2.16 -2.50 5.95
N GLN A 140 -0.89 -2.13 5.79
CA GLN A 140 -0.47 -1.11 4.82
C GLN A 140 -0.74 -1.54 3.37
N PHE A 141 -0.51 -2.81 3.02
CA PHE A 141 -0.79 -3.29 1.66
C PHE A 141 -2.28 -3.43 1.35
N TYR A 142 -3.06 -4.03 2.26
CA TYR A 142 -4.43 -4.44 1.97
C TYR A 142 -5.52 -3.69 2.75
N GLY A 143 -5.16 -2.97 3.81
CA GLY A 143 -6.12 -2.20 4.59
C GLY A 143 -6.81 -1.12 3.76
N ARG A 144 -8.07 -0.84 4.08
CA ARG A 144 -8.94 0.11 3.39
C ARG A 144 -9.24 1.31 4.28
N SER A 145 -9.95 2.29 3.75
CA SER A 145 -10.28 3.54 4.46
C SER A 145 -11.14 3.33 5.72
N GLN A 146 -11.95 2.28 5.77
CA GLN A 146 -12.74 1.90 6.96
C GLN A 146 -11.94 1.08 7.99
N ASP A 147 -10.85 0.44 7.57
CA ASP A 147 -10.08 -0.46 8.42
C ASP A 147 -9.23 0.35 9.41
N ARG A 148 -8.91 -0.24 10.57
CA ARG A 148 -8.17 0.45 11.64
C ARG A 148 -7.09 -0.46 12.20
N VAL A 149 -5.94 0.12 12.55
CA VAL A 149 -4.90 -0.57 13.30
C VAL A 149 -4.95 -0.07 14.74
N TYR A 150 -4.89 -1.00 15.69
CA TYR A 150 -4.98 -0.73 17.11
C TYR A 150 -3.84 -1.41 17.88
N HIS A 151 -3.44 -0.77 18.97
CA HIS A 151 -2.60 -1.36 20.00
C HIS A 151 -3.25 -1.12 21.36
N VAL A 152 -3.55 -2.20 22.07
CA VAL A 152 -4.03 -2.09 23.45
C VAL A 152 -2.86 -1.86 24.39
N LEU A 153 -3.02 -0.96 25.36
CA LEU A 153 -2.06 -0.71 26.43
C LEU A 153 -2.76 -0.89 27.76
N VAL A 154 -2.21 -1.77 28.59
CA VAL A 154 -2.66 -1.98 29.97
C VAL A 154 -1.69 -1.27 30.91
N SER A 155 -2.20 -0.74 32.02
CA SER A 155 -1.35 -0.24 33.11
C SER A 155 -0.27 -1.27 33.48
N PRO A 156 1.02 -0.90 33.55
CA PRO A 156 2.15 -1.86 33.59
C PRO A 156 2.07 -2.92 34.70
N GLU A 157 1.54 -2.55 35.87
CA GLU A 157 1.39 -3.48 36.98
C GLU A 157 0.38 -4.62 36.71
N PHE A 158 -0.60 -4.38 35.83
CA PHE A 158 -1.57 -5.38 35.39
C PHE A 158 -1.12 -6.13 34.14
N GLU A 159 -0.44 -5.44 33.20
CA GLU A 159 0.13 -6.04 31.98
C GLU A 159 1.09 -7.21 32.30
N SER A 160 1.89 -7.05 33.36
CA SER A 160 2.83 -8.07 33.81
C SER A 160 2.17 -9.25 34.56
N ASN A 161 0.87 -9.17 34.84
CA ASN A 161 0.14 -10.20 35.57
C ASN A 161 -0.58 -11.17 34.63
N ARG A 162 -0.16 -12.44 34.65
CA ARG A 162 -0.74 -13.51 33.82
C ARG A 162 -2.19 -13.84 34.16
N GLU A 163 -2.67 -13.48 35.35
CA GLU A 163 -4.05 -13.73 35.79
C GLU A 163 -5.01 -12.58 35.41
N PHE A 164 -4.50 -11.45 34.92
CA PHE A 164 -5.32 -10.33 34.48
C PHE A 164 -5.64 -10.44 32.99
N TYR A 165 -6.92 -10.50 32.62
CA TYR A 165 -7.38 -10.64 31.23
C TYR A 165 -8.21 -9.45 30.74
N TYR A 166 -8.97 -8.84 31.65
CA TYR A 166 -9.79 -7.66 31.42
C TYR A 166 -10.24 -7.14 32.81
N PRO A 167 -10.64 -5.86 32.94
CA PRO A 167 -11.27 -5.38 34.15
C PRO A 167 -12.65 -6.02 34.32
N PRO A 168 -12.93 -6.80 35.39
CA PRO A 168 -14.27 -7.31 35.66
C PRO A 168 -15.24 -6.17 36.00
N ARG A 169 -16.54 -6.41 35.82
CA ARG A 169 -17.61 -5.45 36.14
C ARG A 169 -17.64 -5.15 37.64
N GLU A 170 -17.56 -6.21 38.44
CA GLU A 170 -17.38 -6.09 39.88
C GLU A 170 -15.89 -6.15 40.18
N SER A 171 -15.37 -5.09 40.81
CA SER A 171 -13.96 -5.02 41.18
C SER A 171 -13.61 -6.15 42.13
N VAL A 172 -12.47 -6.80 41.87
CA VAL A 172 -11.92 -7.85 42.74
C VAL A 172 -10.48 -7.50 43.11
N PRO A 173 -10.01 -7.90 44.30
CA PRO A 173 -8.61 -7.79 44.65
C PRO A 173 -7.77 -8.79 43.83
N ILE A 174 -6.66 -8.33 43.27
CA ILE A 174 -5.68 -9.16 42.56
C ILE A 174 -4.28 -8.93 43.14
N GLU A 175 -3.49 -10.00 43.27
CA GLU A 175 -2.09 -9.93 43.66
C GLU A 175 -1.24 -9.46 42.46
N LEU A 176 -0.55 -8.34 42.62
CA LEU A 176 0.37 -7.75 41.65
C LEU A 176 1.80 -7.79 42.18
N LYS A 177 2.76 -7.49 41.31
CA LYS A 177 4.18 -7.32 41.67
C LYS A 177 4.63 -5.90 41.38
N ASP A 178 5.36 -5.30 42.30
CA ASP A 178 5.98 -4.00 42.08
C ASP A 178 7.28 -4.12 41.26
N LYS A 179 7.96 -3.01 41.02
CA LYS A 179 9.23 -2.97 40.26
C LYS A 179 10.36 -3.78 40.91
N ASN A 180 10.27 -4.04 42.21
CA ASN A 180 11.23 -4.84 42.97
C ASN A 180 10.79 -6.32 43.08
N GLY A 181 9.66 -6.69 42.46
CA GLY A 181 9.08 -8.03 42.53
C GLY A 181 8.31 -8.32 43.82
N GLN A 182 8.13 -7.32 44.70
CA GLN A 182 7.38 -7.46 45.94
C GLN A 182 5.88 -7.55 45.63
N ARG A 183 5.22 -8.53 46.25
CA ARG A 183 3.78 -8.76 46.08
C ARG A 183 2.98 -7.72 46.85
N TYR A 184 1.93 -7.21 46.23
CA TYR A 184 0.94 -6.35 46.86
C TYR A 184 -0.44 -6.59 46.23
N VAL A 185 -1.51 -6.23 46.93
CA VAL A 185 -2.89 -6.41 46.45
C VAL A 185 -3.44 -5.08 45.96
N LYS A 186 -4.12 -5.11 44.81
CA LYS A 186 -4.81 -3.94 44.25
C LYS A 186 -6.16 -4.36 43.67
N GLU A 187 -7.14 -3.48 43.74
CA GLU A 187 -8.44 -3.67 43.12
C GLU A 187 -8.37 -3.55 41.60
N THR A 188 -9.02 -4.46 40.87
CA THR A 188 -9.02 -4.47 39.40
C THR A 188 -9.66 -3.24 38.76
N LYS A 189 -10.54 -2.51 39.46
CA LYS A 189 -11.10 -1.22 38.99
C LYS A 189 -10.04 -0.15 38.69
N TYR A 190 -8.81 -0.31 39.21
CA TYR A 190 -7.71 0.60 38.94
C TYR A 190 -6.92 0.24 37.67
N ALA A 191 -7.21 -0.90 37.04
CA ALA A 191 -6.61 -1.26 35.77
C ALA A 191 -7.08 -0.30 34.67
N ARG A 192 -6.13 0.28 33.94
CA ARG A 192 -6.42 1.13 32.79
C ARG A 192 -6.10 0.35 31.53
N VAL A 193 -7.10 0.16 30.67
CA VAL A 193 -6.97 -0.51 29.37
C VAL A 193 -7.30 0.50 28.28
N ASN A 194 -6.28 0.95 27.55
CA ASN A 194 -6.39 1.97 26.53
C ASN A 194 -6.22 1.36 25.14
N LEU A 195 -7.19 1.58 24.24
CA LEU A 195 -7.05 1.22 22.83
C LEU A 195 -6.48 2.39 22.05
N ILE A 196 -5.24 2.27 21.60
CA ILE A 196 -4.54 3.32 20.85
C ILE A 196 -4.70 3.05 19.35
N PRO A 197 -5.32 3.96 18.56
CA PRO A 197 -5.29 3.85 17.11
C PRO A 197 -3.88 4.17 16.60
N ILE A 198 -3.31 3.25 15.82
CA ILE A 198 -2.04 3.50 15.13
C ILE A 198 -2.36 3.98 13.71
N PRO A 199 -1.90 5.18 13.31
CA PRO A 199 -2.06 5.62 11.94
C PRO A 199 -1.26 4.69 11.00
N PHE A 200 -1.86 4.35 9.87
CA PHE A 200 -1.18 3.62 8.80
C PHE A 200 -1.51 4.25 7.45
N VAL A 201 -0.60 4.12 6.50
CA VAL A 201 -0.82 4.53 5.12
C VAL A 201 -1.18 3.30 4.32
N SER A 202 -2.42 3.23 3.84
CA SER A 202 -2.78 2.22 2.88
C SER A 202 -2.19 2.54 1.51
N VAL A 203 -1.52 1.55 0.91
CA VAL A 203 -1.09 1.58 -0.49
C VAL A 203 -2.01 0.75 -1.39
N ARG A 204 -3.12 0.21 -0.85
CA ARG A 204 -4.05 -0.67 -1.58
C ARG A 204 -4.51 -0.05 -2.89
N ASP A 205 -4.89 1.22 -2.87
CA ASP A 205 -5.39 1.94 -4.05
C ASP A 205 -4.31 2.23 -5.11
N ARG A 206 -3.03 1.98 -4.78
CA ARG A 206 -1.90 2.09 -5.72
C ARG A 206 -1.57 0.77 -6.40
N LEU A 207 -1.96 -0.35 -5.79
CA LEU A 207 -1.81 -1.68 -6.37
C LEU A 207 -2.69 -1.80 -7.63
N SER A 208 -2.23 -2.55 -8.63
CA SER A 208 -3.08 -2.86 -9.79
C SER A 208 -4.17 -3.86 -9.38
N GLU A 209 -5.29 -3.87 -10.12
CA GLU A 209 -6.37 -4.84 -9.87
C GLU A 209 -5.88 -6.29 -9.90
N SER A 210 -4.90 -6.61 -10.75
CA SER A 210 -4.25 -7.93 -10.80
C SER A 210 -3.49 -8.34 -9.53
N MET A 211 -3.11 -7.39 -8.69
CA MET A 211 -2.50 -7.65 -7.37
C MET A 211 -3.56 -7.84 -6.27
N LEU A 212 -4.84 -7.59 -6.59
CA LEU A 212 -5.98 -7.74 -5.68
C LEU A 212 -6.85 -8.97 -6.02
N THR A 213 -6.41 -9.84 -6.94
CA THR A 213 -7.11 -11.08 -7.28
C THR A 213 -6.75 -12.25 -6.36
N GLU A 214 -5.52 -12.28 -5.87
CA GLU A 214 -4.99 -13.28 -4.93
C GLU A 214 -3.90 -12.65 -4.04
N PRO A 215 -3.60 -13.24 -2.87
CA PRO A 215 -2.49 -12.79 -2.04
C PRO A 215 -1.16 -12.87 -2.80
N ARG A 216 -0.35 -11.81 -2.68
CA ARG A 216 0.99 -11.73 -3.27
C ARG A 216 2.06 -11.58 -2.20
N ASP A 217 3.27 -12.03 -2.52
CA ASP A 217 4.45 -11.81 -1.68
C ASP A 217 4.86 -10.32 -1.66
N PRO A 218 5.61 -9.87 -0.63
CA PRO A 218 6.01 -8.48 -0.50
C PRO A 218 6.82 -7.93 -1.69
N ALA A 219 7.70 -8.73 -2.29
CA ALA A 219 8.55 -8.26 -3.38
C ALA A 219 7.69 -7.97 -4.62
N THR A 220 6.76 -8.85 -4.95
CA THR A 220 5.78 -8.63 -6.04
C THR A 220 4.92 -7.40 -5.79
N LEU A 221 4.39 -7.23 -4.56
CA LEU A 221 3.60 -6.05 -4.20
C LEU A 221 4.41 -4.76 -4.34
N MET A 222 5.64 -4.74 -3.80
CA MET A 222 6.53 -3.59 -3.89
C MET A 222 6.89 -3.24 -5.34
N LEU A 223 7.24 -4.23 -6.16
CA LEU A 223 7.53 -4.03 -7.58
C LEU A 223 6.32 -3.44 -8.32
N SER A 224 5.09 -3.86 -7.98
CA SER A 224 3.88 -3.32 -8.59
C SER A 224 3.62 -1.84 -8.26
N LEU A 225 4.16 -1.35 -7.14
CA LEU A 225 4.08 0.05 -6.72
C LEU A 225 5.10 0.92 -7.46
N VAL A 226 6.20 0.33 -7.94
CA VAL A 226 7.18 0.98 -8.81
C VAL A 226 6.61 1.08 -10.23
N LYS A 227 5.57 1.90 -10.39
CA LYS A 227 5.07 2.30 -11.71
C LYS A 227 6.03 3.35 -12.27
N GLU A 228 7.00 2.93 -13.07
CA GLU A 228 7.61 3.86 -14.03
C GLU A 228 6.49 4.38 -14.94
N LYS A 229 6.03 5.61 -14.70
CA LYS A 229 5.13 6.26 -15.66
C LYS A 229 5.88 6.29 -17.00
N PRO A 230 5.27 5.84 -18.12
CA PRO A 230 5.94 5.91 -19.41
C PRO A 230 6.34 7.36 -19.65
N TYR A 231 7.63 7.59 -19.90
CA TYR A 231 8.13 8.93 -20.15
C TYR A 231 7.45 9.48 -21.40
N ARG A 232 6.66 10.54 -21.22
CA ARG A 232 6.00 11.23 -22.33
C ARG A 232 6.85 12.42 -22.74
N LEU A 233 7.17 12.47 -24.03
CA LEU A 233 7.65 13.69 -24.68
C LEU A 233 6.46 14.60 -24.91
N THR A 234 6.51 15.82 -24.36
CA THR A 234 5.51 16.86 -24.62
C THR A 234 6.13 17.94 -25.50
N VAL A 235 5.48 18.21 -26.63
CA VAL A 235 5.83 19.31 -27.54
C VAL A 235 4.81 20.42 -27.31
N ASP A 236 5.16 21.41 -26.49
CA ASP A 236 4.27 22.52 -26.16
C ASP A 236 4.42 23.63 -27.19
N LEU A 237 3.47 23.67 -28.12
CA LEU A 237 3.43 24.67 -29.19
C LEU A 237 3.11 26.08 -28.68
N SER A 238 2.44 26.20 -27.52
CA SER A 238 1.99 27.49 -26.99
C SER A 238 3.10 28.22 -26.26
N SER A 239 3.92 27.48 -25.49
CA SER A 239 5.07 28.04 -24.76
C SER A 239 6.40 27.89 -25.51
N SER A 240 6.39 27.28 -26.69
CA SER A 240 7.58 26.98 -27.50
C SER A 240 8.62 26.09 -26.79
N LYS A 241 8.15 25.01 -26.13
CA LYS A 241 8.99 24.13 -25.31
C LYS A 241 8.94 22.66 -25.72
N LEU A 242 10.07 21.97 -25.55
CA LEU A 242 10.14 20.51 -25.48
C LEU A 242 10.32 20.08 -24.02
N ILE A 243 9.44 19.18 -23.56
CA ILE A 243 9.47 18.67 -22.19
C ILE A 243 9.64 17.16 -22.22
N TYR A 244 10.70 16.66 -21.60
CA TYR A 244 10.94 15.23 -21.45
C TYR A 244 11.49 14.95 -20.05
N LYS A 245 10.80 14.07 -19.31
CA LYS A 245 11.03 13.87 -17.86
C LYS A 245 10.89 15.18 -17.10
N ASN A 246 11.97 15.65 -16.47
CA ASN A 246 12.02 16.90 -15.70
C ASN A 246 12.86 17.97 -16.42
N VAL A 247 13.19 17.76 -17.70
CA VAL A 247 13.95 18.72 -18.52
C VAL A 247 12.97 19.49 -19.40
N GLU A 248 13.08 20.82 -19.34
CA GLU A 248 12.41 21.74 -20.25
C GLU A 248 13.45 22.41 -21.14
N LEU A 249 13.23 22.39 -22.45
CA LEU A 249 14.08 23.03 -23.43
C LEU A 249 13.27 24.05 -24.24
N ASP A 250 13.62 25.32 -24.12
CA ASP A 250 13.08 26.38 -24.96
C ASP A 250 13.62 26.21 -26.40
N MET A 251 12.71 26.28 -27.39
CA MET A 251 13.07 26.08 -28.79
C MET A 251 12.47 27.18 -29.65
N MET A 252 13.28 27.78 -30.53
CA MET A 252 12.79 28.80 -31.46
C MET A 252 11.64 28.26 -32.34
N PRO A 253 10.62 29.07 -32.66
CA PRO A 253 9.41 28.61 -33.35
C PRO A 253 9.65 27.79 -34.63
N ALA A 254 10.60 28.21 -35.48
CA ALA A 254 10.95 27.49 -36.70
C ALA A 254 11.54 26.10 -36.45
N LYS A 255 12.36 25.97 -35.40
CA LYS A 255 12.96 24.68 -35.01
C LYS A 255 11.90 23.75 -34.40
N LEU A 256 11.02 24.31 -33.56
CA LEU A 256 9.95 23.55 -32.92
C LEU A 256 8.93 23.04 -33.93
N ALA A 257 8.61 23.84 -34.98
CA ALA A 257 7.74 23.41 -36.06
C ALA A 257 8.28 22.16 -36.79
N ILE A 258 9.57 22.16 -37.14
CA ILE A 258 10.23 21.01 -37.77
C ILE A 258 10.25 19.81 -36.83
N TYR A 259 10.59 20.02 -35.55
CA TYR A 259 10.61 18.94 -34.57
C TYR A 259 9.20 18.34 -34.35
N ALA A 260 8.18 19.19 -34.21
CA ALA A 260 6.79 18.78 -34.04
C ALA A 260 6.28 17.98 -35.23
N PHE A 261 6.63 18.38 -36.46
CA PHE A 261 6.29 17.64 -37.67
C PHE A 261 6.81 16.19 -37.62
N PHE A 262 8.10 15.99 -37.30
CA PHE A 262 8.65 14.64 -37.17
C PHE A 262 8.08 13.88 -35.97
N ALA A 263 7.78 14.55 -34.86
CA ALA A 263 7.14 13.94 -33.70
C ALA A 263 5.72 13.42 -34.03
N LEU A 264 4.95 14.18 -34.82
CA LEU A 264 3.63 13.77 -35.32
C LEU A 264 3.75 12.60 -36.30
N GLN A 265 4.68 12.67 -37.26
CA GLN A 265 4.96 11.54 -38.16
C GLN A 265 5.29 10.26 -37.39
N LYS A 266 6.03 10.37 -36.29
CA LYS A 266 6.35 9.22 -35.43
C LYS A 266 5.14 8.71 -34.66
N LYS A 267 4.28 9.62 -34.20
CA LYS A 267 3.04 9.31 -33.46
C LYS A 267 2.01 8.57 -34.33
N ASP A 268 1.98 8.84 -35.62
CA ASP A 268 1.06 8.20 -36.57
C ASP A 268 1.54 6.82 -37.07
N CYS A 269 2.68 6.35 -36.58
CA CYS A 269 3.21 5.02 -36.90
C CYS A 269 2.27 3.92 -36.39
N LYS A 270 1.79 3.05 -37.30
CA LYS A 270 0.85 1.97 -37.00
C LYS A 270 1.51 0.65 -36.57
N LYS A 271 2.84 0.60 -36.43
CA LYS A 271 3.54 -0.62 -36.02
C LYS A 271 3.35 -0.85 -34.52
N GLU A 272 2.89 -2.05 -34.18
CA GLU A 272 2.85 -2.55 -32.80
C GLU A 272 4.24 -3.03 -32.36
N ALA A 273 5.19 -2.09 -32.23
CA ALA A 273 6.52 -2.37 -31.71
C ALA A 273 6.74 -1.62 -30.39
N THR A 274 7.33 -2.29 -29.40
CA THR A 274 7.65 -1.71 -28.09
C THR A 274 8.80 -0.70 -28.14
N SER A 275 9.56 -0.63 -29.25
CA SER A 275 10.65 0.33 -29.46
C SER A 275 10.92 0.57 -30.95
N CYS A 276 11.42 1.77 -31.28
CA CYS A 276 11.86 2.15 -32.62
C CYS A 276 13.38 2.13 -32.81
N ARG A 277 14.12 1.51 -31.88
CA ARG A 277 15.59 1.42 -31.97
C ARG A 277 16.00 0.63 -33.22
N GLY A 278 16.74 1.26 -34.13
CA GLY A 278 17.15 0.64 -35.40
C GLY A 278 16.08 0.57 -36.48
N CYS A 279 14.90 1.18 -36.27
CA CYS A 279 13.80 1.22 -37.23
C CYS A 279 13.80 2.55 -37.99
N THR A 280 13.81 2.48 -39.33
CA THR A 280 13.83 3.66 -40.22
C THR A 280 12.56 3.80 -41.07
N ASP A 281 11.56 2.96 -40.87
CA ASP A 281 10.40 2.84 -41.76
C ASP A 281 9.53 4.10 -41.87
N CYS A 282 9.49 4.92 -40.82
CA CYS A 282 8.76 6.18 -40.83
C CYS A 282 9.68 7.38 -41.15
N PHE A 283 10.89 7.14 -41.64
CA PHE A 283 11.79 8.21 -42.06
C PHE A 283 11.29 8.75 -43.40
N LEU A 284 11.32 10.07 -43.51
CA LEU A 284 10.96 10.78 -44.73
C LEU A 284 12.23 11.14 -45.46
N ASP A 285 12.21 11.02 -46.78
CA ASP A 285 13.27 11.59 -47.60
C ASP A 285 13.06 13.10 -47.78
N ILE A 286 14.00 13.74 -48.49
CA ILE A 286 13.96 15.20 -48.63
C ILE A 286 12.81 15.68 -49.53
N GLN A 287 12.38 14.87 -50.50
CA GLN A 287 11.27 15.19 -51.39
C GLN A 287 9.95 15.08 -50.63
N ASP A 288 9.75 14.01 -49.83
CA ASP A 288 8.57 13.83 -48.99
C ASP A 288 8.36 15.04 -48.04
N ILE A 289 9.45 15.58 -47.50
CA ILE A 289 9.42 16.75 -46.62
C ILE A 289 8.97 18.00 -47.39
N PHE A 290 9.45 18.18 -48.62
CA PHE A 290 9.08 19.33 -49.45
C PHE A 290 7.63 19.24 -49.93
N GLU A 291 7.13 18.04 -50.23
CA GLU A 291 5.71 17.82 -50.55
C GLU A 291 4.80 18.19 -49.39
N ARG A 292 5.26 17.98 -48.15
CA ARG A 292 4.52 18.31 -46.91
C ARG A 292 4.90 19.64 -46.28
N GLN A 293 5.54 20.52 -47.05
CA GLN A 293 5.99 21.85 -46.60
C GLN A 293 4.86 22.71 -45.99
N GLN A 294 3.64 22.55 -46.50
CA GLN A 294 2.48 23.28 -46.00
C GLN A 294 2.17 22.92 -44.53
N GLU A 295 2.32 21.65 -44.13
CA GLU A 295 2.08 21.21 -42.75
C GLU A 295 3.08 21.83 -41.77
N ILE A 296 4.36 21.89 -42.16
CA ILE A 296 5.42 22.54 -41.37
C ILE A 296 5.14 24.04 -41.25
N GLY A 297 4.71 24.66 -42.35
CA GLY A 297 4.28 26.06 -42.35
C GLY A 297 3.13 26.31 -41.38
N ASP A 298 2.09 25.48 -41.39
CA ASP A 298 0.93 25.63 -40.52
C ASP A 298 1.29 25.43 -39.03
N LEU A 299 2.17 24.48 -38.72
CA LEU A 299 2.72 24.32 -37.37
C LEU A 299 3.50 25.56 -36.94
N TYR A 300 4.37 26.09 -37.80
CA TYR A 300 5.10 27.32 -37.53
C TYR A 300 4.16 28.50 -37.27
N ARG A 301 3.07 28.65 -38.05
CA ARG A 301 2.10 29.73 -37.82
C ARG A 301 1.37 29.62 -36.49
N LYS A 302 1.07 28.41 -36.05
CA LYS A 302 0.46 28.16 -34.72
C LYS A 302 1.41 28.54 -33.58
N ILE A 303 2.71 28.31 -33.74
CA ILE A 303 3.71 28.56 -32.70
C ILE A 303 4.11 30.05 -32.64
N ALA A 304 4.36 30.68 -33.80
CA ALA A 304 4.84 32.07 -33.86
C ALA A 304 3.75 33.12 -33.49
N GLY A 305 2.48 32.75 -33.57
CA GLY A 305 1.35 33.66 -33.30
C GLY A 305 1.24 34.82 -34.30
N MET A 306 0.21 35.66 -34.17
CA MET A 306 -0.07 36.77 -35.11
C MET A 306 1.02 37.87 -35.20
N ARG A 307 2.10 37.80 -34.40
CA ARG A 307 3.00 38.94 -34.17
C ARG A 307 4.12 39.15 -35.21
N GLU A 308 4.38 38.21 -36.12
CA GLU A 308 5.50 38.34 -37.07
C GLU A 308 5.12 38.22 -38.56
N PHE A 309 3.84 38.12 -38.93
CA PHE A 309 3.46 37.82 -40.32
C PHE A 309 3.56 38.96 -41.32
N SER A 310 3.72 40.22 -40.88
CA SER A 310 3.69 41.37 -41.79
C SER A 310 5.01 41.68 -42.51
N GLU A 311 6.14 41.05 -42.13
CA GLU A 311 7.46 41.40 -42.67
C GLU A 311 8.34 40.22 -43.14
N MET A 312 7.79 39.00 -43.27
CA MET A 312 8.62 37.83 -43.57
C MET A 312 8.66 37.47 -45.06
N SER A 313 9.88 37.36 -45.60
CA SER A 313 10.14 36.89 -46.97
C SER A 313 9.64 35.46 -47.18
N LYS A 314 9.30 35.10 -48.43
CA LYS A 314 8.97 33.71 -48.84
C LYS A 314 10.14 32.71 -48.71
N SER A 315 11.23 33.09 -48.03
CA SER A 315 12.44 32.29 -47.84
C SER A 315 12.58 31.84 -46.38
N GLY A 316 13.19 30.68 -46.13
CA GLY A 316 13.39 30.12 -44.78
C GLY A 316 12.38 29.02 -44.43
N ILE A 317 11.78 29.05 -43.23
CA ILE A 317 10.89 27.98 -42.75
C ILE A 317 9.61 27.82 -43.61
N LEU A 318 9.13 28.91 -44.22
CA LEU A 318 7.97 28.89 -45.12
C LEU A 318 8.31 28.42 -46.54
N GLY A 319 9.60 28.32 -46.89
CA GLY A 319 10.09 27.81 -48.17
C GLY A 319 11.36 27.00 -47.97
N LEU A 320 11.22 25.77 -47.45
CA LEU A 320 12.35 24.88 -47.20
C LEU A 320 13.05 24.47 -48.51
N ASN A 321 14.38 24.40 -48.44
CA ASN A 321 15.24 23.82 -49.44
C ASN A 321 16.30 22.94 -48.74
N ALA A 322 17.13 22.25 -49.50
CA ALA A 322 18.07 21.29 -48.93
C ALA A 322 19.06 21.94 -47.94
N GLU A 323 19.54 23.14 -48.25
CA GLU A 323 20.53 23.83 -47.43
C GLU A 323 19.93 24.32 -46.10
N ASN A 324 18.78 25.00 -46.17
CA ASN A 324 18.15 25.58 -44.99
C ASN A 324 17.57 24.49 -44.07
N PHE A 325 17.03 23.39 -44.62
CA PHE A 325 16.54 22.26 -43.83
C PHE A 325 17.69 21.59 -43.07
N ASN A 326 18.81 21.33 -43.74
CA ASN A 326 19.99 20.76 -43.09
C ASN A 326 20.55 21.69 -42.01
N SER A 327 20.49 23.02 -42.22
CA SER A 327 20.83 24.01 -41.19
C SER A 327 19.93 23.90 -39.96
N TYR A 328 18.60 23.82 -40.15
CA TYR A 328 17.66 23.66 -39.03
C TYR A 328 17.87 22.32 -38.30
N LYS A 329 18.03 21.22 -39.04
CA LYS A 329 18.31 19.90 -38.47
C LYS A 329 19.56 19.90 -37.61
N ALA A 330 20.67 20.49 -38.08
CA ALA A 330 21.90 20.61 -37.33
C ALA A 330 21.73 21.44 -36.06
N LYS A 331 20.99 22.56 -36.13
CA LYS A 331 20.72 23.41 -34.97
C LYS A 331 19.81 22.74 -33.94
N ILE A 332 18.77 22.03 -34.37
CA ILE A 332 17.89 21.24 -33.48
C ILE A 332 18.71 20.21 -32.73
N ARG A 333 19.55 19.44 -33.45
CA ARG A 333 20.44 18.45 -32.82
C ARG A 333 21.34 19.09 -31.75
N LYS A 334 21.94 20.23 -32.07
CA LYS A 334 22.80 20.97 -31.13
C LYS A 334 22.05 21.47 -29.89
N ASP A 335 20.80 21.90 -30.04
CA ASP A 335 19.97 22.31 -28.90
C ASP A 335 19.65 21.11 -28.01
N LEU A 336 19.31 19.96 -28.61
CA LEU A 336 19.02 18.71 -27.89
C LEU A 336 20.25 18.11 -27.18
N GLU A 337 21.46 18.34 -27.69
CA GLU A 337 22.71 17.89 -27.05
C GLU A 337 23.13 18.81 -25.88
N ARG A 338 22.56 20.02 -25.77
CA ARG A 338 22.89 21.03 -24.75
C ARG A 338 21.91 21.09 -23.58
N GLY A 339 20.65 20.72 -23.80
CA GLY A 339 19.59 20.68 -22.77
C GLY A 339 19.50 19.31 -22.11
#